data_AF-A0A1I4VF73-F1
#
_entry.id   AF-A0A1I4VF73-F1
#
_cell.length_a   1.000
_cell.length_b   1.000
_cell.length_c   1.000
_cell.angle_alpha   90.00
_cell.angle_beta   90.00
_cell.angle_gamma   90.00
#
_symmetry.space_group_name_H-M   'P 1'
#
loop_
_entity.id
_entity.type
_entity.pdbx_description
1 polymer ?
#
loop_
_entity_poly.entity_id
_entity_poly.type
_entity_poly.pdbx_seq_one_letter_code
_entity_poly.pdbx_strand_id
1 'polypeptide(L)'
;MKKIILLAAFGVAGLMGAKESVENKFENKQSAKVAFDLCGVLVTYYNADGQPTGQQWFTSDQPNLTSCMAYQAGVIADLRSKGYIVQQQTEPTTPSTDVN
;
A
#
# COMPACT_ATOMS: atom_id res chain seq x y z
N MET A 1 -23.13 17.86 -8.65
CA MET A 1 -22.67 18.54 -7.43
C MET A 1 -21.29 18.02 -7.09
N LYS A 2 -20.29 18.91 -6.96
CA LYS A 2 -18.87 18.59 -6.79
C LYS A 2 -18.56 18.24 -5.34
N LYS A 3 -17.92 17.10 -5.07
CA LYS A 3 -17.39 16.73 -3.75
C LYS A 3 -16.05 16.00 -3.92
N ILE A 4 -15.04 16.46 -3.18
CA ILE A 4 -13.60 16.12 -3.20
C ILE A 4 -13.33 15.19 -2.01
N ILE A 5 -12.45 14.18 -2.12
CA ILE A 5 -12.17 13.24 -1.02
C ILE A 5 -10.66 12.90 -0.87
N LEU A 6 -10.22 12.92 0.41
CA LEU A 6 -8.85 12.90 0.96
C LEU A 6 -8.39 11.50 1.44
N LEU A 7 -7.28 10.92 0.96
CA LEU A 7 -6.64 9.69 1.52
C LEU A 7 -5.16 9.45 1.15
N ALA A 8 -4.40 8.94 2.13
CA ALA A 8 -2.97 9.14 2.25
C ALA A 8 -2.06 8.00 1.88
N ALA A 9 -0.82 8.38 1.58
CA ALA A 9 0.32 7.49 1.56
C ALA A 9 1.23 7.71 2.80
N PHE A 10 1.64 6.62 3.43
CA PHE A 10 2.67 6.59 4.48
C PHE A 10 4.05 6.35 3.84
N GLY A 11 4.97 7.30 4.02
CA GLY A 11 6.38 7.14 3.65
C GLY A 11 7.19 6.60 4.82
N VAL A 12 7.88 5.47 4.61
CA VAL A 12 8.81 4.90 5.59
C VAL A 12 10.09 5.74 5.60
N ALA A 13 10.33 6.50 6.67
CA ALA A 13 11.61 7.15 6.91
C ALA A 13 12.59 6.15 7.53
N GLY A 14 13.72 5.95 6.87
CA GLY A 14 14.79 5.07 7.33
C GLY A 14 15.52 5.63 8.55
N LEU A 15 15.79 4.74 9.52
CA LEU A 15 16.78 4.95 10.57
C LEU A 15 18.08 4.23 10.18
N MET A 16 19.10 5.00 9.86
CA MET A 16 20.49 4.53 9.75
C MET A 16 21.17 4.61 11.12
N GLY A 17 21.87 3.54 11.49
CA GLY A 17 22.80 3.44 12.63
C GLY A 17 22.74 2.02 13.22
N ALA A 18 23.82 1.28 13.45
CA ALA A 18 25.22 1.62 13.61
C ALA A 18 26.15 0.46 13.17
N LYS A 19 27.44 0.80 13.15
CA LYS A 19 28.62 0.06 12.72
C LYS A 19 29.03 -0.97 13.78
N GLU A 20 29.16 -2.25 13.42
CA GLU A 20 30.02 -3.21 14.12
C GLU A 20 30.77 -4.10 13.13
N SER A 21 32.08 -4.22 13.37
CA SER A 21 33.05 -4.97 12.60
C SER A 21 33.06 -6.43 13.08
N VAL A 22 32.71 -7.39 12.23
CA VAL A 22 33.10 -8.79 12.40
C VAL A 22 33.40 -9.37 11.02
N GLU A 23 34.67 -9.63 10.75
CA GLU A 23 35.09 -10.48 9.63
C GLU A 23 34.59 -11.90 9.90
N ASN A 24 33.60 -12.32 9.11
CA ASN A 24 33.28 -13.73 8.97
C ASN A 24 33.25 -14.07 7.48
N LYS A 25 34.28 -14.82 7.08
CA LYS A 25 34.42 -15.47 5.79
C LYS A 25 33.34 -16.53 5.67
N PHE A 26 32.18 -16.15 5.13
CA PHE A 26 31.19 -17.09 4.59
C PHE A 26 31.05 -16.82 3.10
N GLU A 27 31.23 -17.88 2.31
CA GLU A 27 30.86 -17.92 0.90
C GLU A 27 29.46 -17.34 0.72
N ASN A 28 29.40 -16.12 0.19
CA ASN A 28 28.17 -15.45 -0.14
C ASN A 28 27.64 -16.07 -1.43
N LYS A 29 27.03 -17.26 -1.33
CA LYS A 29 25.87 -17.53 -2.17
C LYS A 29 24.84 -16.50 -1.73
N GLN A 30 24.87 -15.37 -2.43
CA GLN A 30 23.93 -14.28 -2.31
C GLN A 30 22.55 -14.85 -2.62
N SER A 31 21.93 -15.46 -1.61
CA SER A 31 20.49 -15.46 -1.45
C SER A 31 20.16 -13.98 -1.35
N ALA A 32 20.03 -13.35 -2.52
CA ALA A 32 19.44 -12.04 -2.65
C ALA A 32 18.09 -12.18 -1.94
N LYS A 33 18.02 -11.71 -0.70
CA LYS A 33 16.78 -11.56 0.02
C LYS A 33 16.03 -10.54 -0.82
N VAL A 34 15.20 -11.02 -1.73
CA VAL A 34 14.37 -10.16 -2.57
C VAL A 34 13.50 -9.43 -1.56
N ALA A 35 13.80 -8.15 -1.35
CA ALA A 35 12.99 -7.30 -0.50
C ALA A 35 11.69 -7.10 -1.26
N PHE A 36 10.61 -7.65 -0.72
CA PHE A 36 9.26 -7.37 -1.21
C PHE A 36 8.61 -6.42 -0.22
N ASP A 37 7.96 -5.39 -0.76
CA ASP A 37 7.10 -4.52 0.00
C ASP A 37 5.67 -5.08 -0.09
N LEU A 38 5.00 -5.19 1.07
CA LEU A 38 3.59 -5.58 1.12
C LEU A 38 2.74 -4.40 0.63
N CYS A 39 2.14 -4.54 -0.54
CA CYS A 39 1.21 -3.54 -1.08
C CYS A 39 -0.22 -3.92 -0.70
N GLY A 40 -0.99 -2.95 -0.20
CA GLY A 40 -2.40 -3.14 0.16
C GLY A 40 -3.31 -2.11 -0.51
N VAL A 41 -4.53 -2.54 -0.84
CA VAL A 41 -5.68 -1.69 -1.18
C VAL A 41 -6.83 -2.08 -0.27
N LEU A 42 -7.30 -1.14 0.54
CA LEU A 42 -8.56 -1.28 1.27
C LEU A 42 -9.70 -0.76 0.41
N VAL A 43 -10.66 -1.62 0.10
CA VAL A 43 -11.85 -1.28 -0.68
C VAL A 43 -13.04 -1.26 0.25
N THR A 44 -13.73 -0.12 0.31
CA THR A 44 -15.02 -0.01 0.99
C THR A 44 -16.13 -0.07 -0.05
N TYR A 45 -17.07 -1.00 0.13
CA TYR A 45 -18.24 -1.15 -0.73
C TYR A 45 -19.40 -0.33 -0.17
N TYR A 46 -20.17 0.28 -1.07
CA TYR A 46 -21.33 1.09 -0.74
C TYR A 46 -22.56 0.60 -1.48
N ASN A 47 -23.74 0.71 -0.85
CA ASN A 47 -25.02 0.49 -1.50
C ASN A 47 -25.49 1.73 -2.28
N ALA A 48 -26.67 1.64 -2.91
CA ALA A 48 -27.26 2.73 -3.68
C ALA A 48 -27.57 3.98 -2.84
N ASP A 49 -27.81 3.82 -1.54
CA ASP A 49 -28.03 4.92 -0.58
C ASP A 49 -26.71 5.56 -0.10
N GLY A 50 -25.57 5.07 -0.57
CA GLY A 50 -24.24 5.55 -0.18
C GLY A 50 -23.79 5.07 1.20
N GLN A 51 -24.44 4.05 1.77
CA GLN A 51 -24.07 3.46 3.05
C GLN A 51 -23.03 2.34 2.84
N PRO A 52 -22.00 2.24 3.72
CA PRO A 52 -21.00 1.19 3.60
C PRO A 52 -21.64 -0.18 3.89
N THR A 53 -21.44 -1.13 2.97
CA THR A 53 -21.94 -2.51 3.10
C THR A 53 -20.86 -3.48 3.53
N GLY A 54 -19.59 -3.11 3.37
CA GLY A 54 -18.46 -3.94 3.76
C GLY A 54 -17.13 -3.36 3.34
N GLN A 55 -16.05 -4.02 3.78
CA GLN A 55 -14.68 -3.67 3.42
C GLN A 55 -13.89 -4.92 3.05
N GLN A 56 -12.97 -4.81 2.10
CA GLN A 56 -12.08 -5.89 1.71
C GLN A 56 -10.65 -5.38 1.49
N TRP A 57 -9.69 -6.10 2.04
CA TRP A 57 -8.28 -5.90 1.77
C TRP A 57 -7.84 -6.73 0.56
N PHE A 58 -7.20 -6.06 -0.40
CA PHE A 58 -6.46 -6.68 -1.48
C PHE A 58 -4.99 -6.45 -1.22
N THR A 59 -4.23 -7.51 -0.94
CA THR A 59 -2.81 -7.42 -0.65
C THR A 59 -1.98 -8.27 -1.61
N SER A 60 -0.76 -7.83 -1.87
CA SER A 60 0.21 -8.58 -2.64
C SER A 60 1.63 -8.13 -2.33
N ASP A 61 2.54 -9.09 -2.23
CA ASP A 61 3.97 -8.83 -2.17
C ASP A 61 4.45 -8.35 -3.54
N GLN A 62 5.06 -7.17 -3.60
CA GLN A 62 5.59 -6.61 -4.85
C GLN A 62 7.08 -6.23 -4.68
N PRO A 63 7.87 -6.32 -5.75
CA PRO A 63 9.32 -6.12 -5.67
C PRO A 63 9.75 -4.66 -5.50
N ASN A 64 8.85 -3.68 -5.73
CA ASN A 64 9.12 -2.25 -5.60
C ASN A 64 7.82 -1.43 -5.67
N LEU A 65 7.94 -0.12 -5.40
CA LEU A 65 6.84 0.84 -5.45
C LEU A 65 6.11 0.91 -6.80
N THR A 66 6.82 0.79 -7.93
CA THR A 66 6.20 0.83 -9.26
C THR A 66 5.27 -0.36 -9.44
N SER A 67 5.71 -1.55 -9.00
CA SER A 67 4.90 -2.75 -8.99
C SER A 67 3.73 -2.66 -8.01
N CYS A 68 3.88 -2.02 -6.84
CA CYS A 68 2.74 -1.70 -5.97
C CYS A 68 1.70 -0.85 -6.71
N MET A 69 2.10 0.25 -7.34
CA MET A 69 1.17 1.12 -8.07
C MET A 69 0.44 0.38 -9.19
N ALA A 70 1.15 -0.50 -9.92
CA ALA A 70 0.56 -1.35 -10.95
C ALA A 70 -0.46 -2.33 -10.36
N TYR A 71 -0.16 -2.96 -9.22
CA TYR A 71 -1.10 -3.83 -8.50
C TYR A 71 -2.36 -3.08 -8.06
N GLN A 72 -2.20 -1.89 -7.47
CA GLN A 72 -3.33 -1.04 -7.07
C GLN A 72 -4.21 -0.66 -8.27
N ALA A 73 -3.60 -0.29 -9.40
CA ALA A 73 -4.32 -0.03 -10.64
C ALA A 73 -5.04 -1.28 -11.17
N GLY A 74 -4.44 -2.46 -11.03
CA GLY A 74 -5.04 -3.75 -11.38
C GLY A 74 -6.29 -4.07 -10.57
N VAL A 75 -6.25 -3.89 -9.24
CA VAL A 75 -7.43 -4.05 -8.37
C VAL A 75 -8.57 -3.15 -8.82
N ILE A 76 -8.26 -1.91 -9.21
CA ILE A 76 -9.26 -0.94 -9.65
C ILE A 76 -9.84 -1.32 -11.02
N ALA A 77 -9.01 -1.79 -11.95
CA ALA A 77 -9.45 -2.28 -13.24
C ALA A 77 -10.37 -3.52 -13.10
N ASP A 78 -10.02 -4.44 -12.21
CA ASP A 78 -10.84 -5.62 -11.89
C ASP A 78 -12.20 -5.23 -11.29
N LEU A 79 -12.23 -4.30 -10.34
CA LEU A 79 -13.50 -3.81 -9.78
C LEU A 79 -14.35 -3.10 -10.83
N ARG A 80 -13.75 -2.30 -11.71
CA ARG A 80 -14.47 -1.65 -12.82
C ARG A 80 -15.01 -2.67 -13.82
N SER A 81 -14.26 -3.72 -14.13
CA SER A 81 -14.73 -4.78 -15.05
C SER A 81 -15.93 -5.56 -14.47
N LYS A 82 -16.02 -5.64 -13.14
CA LYS A 82 -17.17 -6.19 -12.39
C LYS A 82 -18.36 -5.23 -12.29
N GLY A 83 -18.27 -4.03 -12.86
CA GLY A 83 -19.36 -3.05 -12.90
C GLY A 83 -19.38 -2.06 -11.72
N TYR A 84 -18.37 -2.07 -10.85
CA TYR A 84 -18.27 -1.08 -9.78
C TYR A 84 -17.77 0.26 -10.31
N ILE A 85 -18.38 1.35 -9.83
CA ILE A 85 -17.83 2.70 -9.98
C ILE A 85 -16.80 2.91 -8.87
N VAL A 86 -15.52 2.92 -9.24
CA VAL A 86 -14.41 3.05 -8.27
C VAL A 86 -13.90 4.48 -8.21
N GLN A 87 -13.88 5.05 -7.01
CA GLN A 87 -13.28 6.35 -6.71
C GLN A 87 -11.97 6.15 -5.94
N GLN A 88 -10.86 6.68 -6.46
CA GLN A 88 -9.60 6.73 -5.73
C GLN A 88 -9.57 7.97 -4.85
N GLN A 89 -9.20 7.77 -3.60
CA GLN A 89 -9.18 8.84 -2.61
C GLN A 89 -7.72 9.34 -2.52
N THR A 90 -7.47 10.62 -2.82
CA THR A 90 -6.19 11.09 -3.41
C THR A 90 -5.34 12.03 -2.52
N GLU A 91 -5.49 12.04 -1.20
CA GLU A 91 -4.82 13.06 -0.36
C GLU A 91 -4.07 12.56 0.91
N PRO A 92 -2.84 13.00 1.16
CA PRO A 92 -2.00 12.62 2.32
C PRO A 92 -2.65 12.91 3.70
N THR A 93 -3.34 11.95 4.34
CA THR A 93 -3.39 11.81 5.81
C THR A 93 -1.97 11.80 6.37
N THR A 94 -1.57 12.95 6.88
CA THR A 94 -0.50 13.06 7.87
C THR A 94 -0.77 12.06 9.00
N PRO A 95 0.18 11.20 9.39
CA PRO A 95 0.04 10.38 10.59
C PRO A 95 -0.27 11.31 11.78
N SER A 96 -1.41 11.12 12.44
CA SER A 96 -1.66 11.72 13.75
C SER A 96 -0.76 11.00 14.74
N THR A 97 0.32 11.65 15.17
CA THR A 97 1.20 11.19 16.25
C THR A 97 0.55 11.41 17.62
N ASP A 98 -0.75 11.16 17.75
CA ASP A 98 -1.43 11.20 19.05
C ASP A 98 -1.30 9.80 19.66
N VAL A 99 -0.12 9.56 20.22
CA VAL A 99 0.14 8.47 21.16
C VAL A 99 -0.15 9.06 22.54
N ASN A 100 -1.31 8.73 23.10
CA ASN A 100 -1.58 8.92 24.52
C ASN A 100 -1.08 7.69 25.28
#